data_AF-D5MEW0-F1
#
_entry.id   AF-D5MEW0-F1
#
_cell.length_a   1.000
_cell.length_b   1.000
_cell.length_c   1.000
_cell.angle_alpha   90.00
_cell.angle_beta   90.00
_cell.angle_gamma   90.00
#
_symmetry.space_group_name_H-M   'P 1'
#
loop_
_entity.id
_entity.type
_entity.pdbx_description
1 polymer ?
#
loop_
_entity_poly.entity_id
_entity_poly.type
_entity_poly.pdbx_seq_one_letter_code
_entity_poly.pdbx_strand_id
1 'polypeptide(L)' 'MKCGGYISGHDELIAKKLVGVLAGGDVVPGTLVSEAYLLDLEREAFLSLCGERKSQERMQHMLKTGKPLRN' A
#
# COMPACT_ATOMS: atom_id res chain seq x y z
N MET A 1 -1.84 -1.43 16.39
CA MET A 1 -2.55 -0.62 15.36
C MET A 1 -4.01 -1.05 15.16
N LYS A 2 -4.36 -2.35 15.08
CA LYS A 2 -5.77 -2.81 15.09
C LYS A 2 -6.54 -2.47 16.37
N CYS A 3 -5.89 -2.53 17.54
CA CYS A 3 -6.54 -2.38 18.83
C CYS A 3 -6.98 -0.93 19.18
N GLY A 4 -6.70 0.06 18.33
CA GLY A 4 -7.11 1.45 18.54
C GLY A 4 -8.32 1.89 17.71
N GLY A 5 -8.84 1.05 16.81
CA GLY A 5 -9.96 1.39 15.93
C GLY A 5 -9.67 2.43 14.83
N TYR A 6 -8.43 2.93 14.73
CA TYR A 6 -8.06 3.99 13.79
C TYR A 6 -7.80 3.52 12.35
N ILE A 7 -7.59 2.22 12.14
CA ILE A 7 -7.29 1.65 10.83
C ILE A 7 -8.39 0.69 10.40
N SER A 8 -8.88 0.85 9.18
CA SER A 8 -9.76 -0.12 8.55
C SER A 8 -8.99 -1.38 8.14
N GLY A 9 -9.69 -2.48 7.86
CA GLY A 9 -9.05 -3.70 7.34
C GLY A 9 -8.30 -3.47 6.02
N HIS A 10 -8.74 -2.50 5.21
CA HIS A 10 -8.04 -2.15 3.97
C HIS A 10 -6.76 -1.34 4.24
N ASP A 11 -6.77 -0.46 5.25
CA ASP A 11 -5.58 0.28 5.63
C ASP A 11 -4.45 -0.65 6.13
N GLU A 12 -4.81 -1.74 6.82
CA GLU A 12 -3.83 -2.77 7.19
C GLU A 12 -3.24 -3.47 5.96
N LEU A 13 -4.06 -3.77 4.95
CA LEU A 13 -3.60 -4.41 3.73
C LEU A 13 -2.63 -3.51 2.96
N ILE A 14 -2.96 -2.22 2.83
CA ILE A 14 -2.08 -1.21 2.25
C ILE A 14 -0.77 -1.12 3.06
N ALA A 15 -0.87 -1.00 4.39
CA ALA A 15 0.30 -0.89 5.25
C ALA A 15 1.23 -2.10 5.15
N LYS A 16 0.69 -3.32 5.07
CA LYS A 16 1.50 -4.54 4.89
C LYS A 16 2.29 -4.52 3.58
N LYS A 17 1.67 -4.10 2.48
CA LYS A 17 2.36 -3.97 1.18
C LYS A 17 3.46 -2.91 1.26
N LEU A 18 3.16 -1.77 1.88
CA LEU A 18 4.08 -0.65 2.03
C LEU A 18 5.30 -1.01 2.92
N VAL A 19 5.08 -1.74 4.01
CA VAL A 19 6.17 -2.28 4.85
C VAL A 19 7.08 -3.22 4.05
N GLY A 20 6.52 -4.07 3.18
CA GLY A 20 7.31 -4.95 2.31
C GLY A 20 8.26 -4.17 1.38
N VAL A 21 7.76 -3.10 0.76
CA VAL A 21 8.58 -2.22 -0.08
C VAL A 21 9.67 -1.52 0.74
N LEU A 22 9.31 -0.91 1.87
CA LEU A 22 10.26 -0.19 2.73
C LEU A 22 11.33 -1.11 3.35
N ALA A 23 11.00 -2.38 3.57
CA ALA A 23 11.95 -3.39 4.04
C ALA A 23 12.93 -3.86 2.95
N GLY A 24 12.76 -3.43 1.69
CA GLY A 24 13.55 -3.89 0.56
C GLY A 24 13.06 -5.20 -0.05
N GLY A 25 11.82 -5.60 0.21
CA GLY A 25 11.24 -6.85 -0.27
C GLY A 25 11.84 -8.08 0.41
N ASP A 26 11.85 -9.21 -0.32
CA ASP A 26 12.33 -10.49 0.19
C ASP A 26 13.84 -10.66 -0.07
N VAL A 27 14.64 -9.81 0.58
CA VAL A 27 16.11 -9.82 0.46
C VAL A 27 16.76 -10.13 1.80
N VAL A 28 17.94 -10.73 1.75
CA VAL A 28 18.73 -11.01 2.96
C VAL A 28 19.15 -9.69 3.60
N PRO A 29 19.10 -9.56 4.95
CA PRO A 29 19.55 -8.36 5.64
C PRO A 29 20.99 -7.99 5.25
N GLY A 30 21.21 -6.71 4.93
CA GLY A 30 22.52 -6.19 4.50
C GLY A 30 22.81 -6.30 3.00
N THR A 31 21.86 -6.79 2.19
CA THR A 31 21.98 -6.77 0.73
C THR A 31 21.89 -5.34 0.22
N LEU A 32 22.84 -4.94 -0.65
CA LEU A 32 22.76 -3.69 -1.37
C LEU A 32 21.71 -3.82 -2.48
N VAL A 33 20.64 -3.05 -2.37
CA VAL A 33 19.59 -2.95 -3.39
C VAL A 33 19.82 -1.72 -4.25
N SER A 34 19.51 -1.82 -5.54
CA SER A 34 19.52 -0.67 -6.45
C SER A 34 18.22 0.12 -6.34
N GLU A 35 18.25 1.38 -6.73
CA GLU A 35 17.05 2.22 -6.83
C GLU A 35 16.00 1.61 -7.77
N ALA A 36 16.45 1.05 -8.90
CA ALA A 36 15.57 0.38 -9.86
C ALA A 36 14.78 -0.78 -9.23
N TYR A 37 15.43 -1.56 -8.36
CA TYR A 37 14.77 -2.65 -7.65
C TYR A 37 13.69 -2.15 -6.68
N LEU A 38 13.95 -1.06 -5.94
CA LEU A 38 12.94 -0.45 -5.07
C LEU A 38 11.76 0.11 -5.88
N LEU A 39 12.03 0.75 -7.01
CA LEU A 39 10.99 1.26 -7.92
C LEU A 39 10.13 0.13 -8.52
N ASP A 40 10.75 -1.02 -8.82
CA ASP A 40 10.02 -2.20 -9.30
C ASP A 40 9.09 -2.76 -8.20
N LEU A 41 9.58 -2.86 -6.96
CA LEU A 41 8.78 -3.28 -5.81
C LEU A 41 7.62 -2.32 -5.54
N GLU A 42 7.87 -1.00 -5.59
CA GLU A 42 6.84 0.03 -5.47
C GLU A 42 5.78 -0.11 -6.54
N ARG A 43 6.21 -0.28 -7.81
CA ARG A 43 5.29 -0.44 -8.95
C ARG A 43 4.41 -1.66 -8.78
N GLU A 44 4.96 -2.80 -8.39
CA GLU A 44 4.20 -4.02 -8.18
C GLU A 44 3.19 -3.86 -7.04
N ALA A 45 3.63 -3.33 -5.89
CA ALA A 45 2.76 -3.08 -4.75
C ALA A 45 1.62 -2.12 -5.11
N PHE A 46 1.92 -1.04 -5.83
CA PHE A 46 0.94 -0.07 -6.28
C PHE A 46 -0.08 -0.68 -7.25
N LEU A 47 0.38 -1.38 -8.29
CA LEU A 47 -0.52 -2.03 -9.27
C LEU A 47 -1.43 -3.06 -8.60
N SER A 48 -0.90 -3.85 -7.67
CA SER A 48 -1.68 -4.80 -6.87
C SER A 48 -2.78 -4.09 -6.07
N LEU A 49 -2.48 -2.95 -5.45
CA LEU A 49 -3.46 -2.17 -4.69
C LEU A 49 -4.50 -1.49 -5.59
N CYS A 50 -4.15 -1.07 -6.80
CA CYS A 50 -5.09 -0.50 -7.77
C CYS A 50 -6.15 -1.52 -8.26
N GLY A 51 -5.79 -2.81 -8.27
CA GLY A 51 -6.72 -3.90 -8.59
C GLY A 51 -7.77 -4.16 -7.50
N GLU A 52 -7.55 -3.68 -6.27
CA GLU A 52 -8.46 -3.93 -5.16
C GLU A 52 -9.70 -3.03 -5.24
N ARG A 53 -10.90 -3.64 -5.10
CA ARG A 53 -12.18 -2.94 -5.25
C ARG A 53 -12.32 -1.78 -4.25
N LYS A 54 -11.85 -1.98 -3.01
CA LYS A 54 -11.87 -0.93 -1.98
C LYS A 54 -11.00 0.27 -2.35
N SER A 55 -9.85 0.06 -2.98
CA SER A 55 -8.99 1.15 -3.46
C SER A 55 -9.70 1.95 -4.55
N GLN A 56 -10.38 1.28 -5.48
CA GLN A 56 -11.14 1.93 -6.55
C GLN A 56 -12.33 2.74 -6.00
N GLU A 57 -13.06 2.19 -5.04
CA GLU A 57 -14.14 2.89 -4.34
C GLU A 57 -13.63 4.15 -3.64
N ARG A 58 -12.47 4.08 -2.97
CA ARG A 58 -11.84 5.25 -2.34
C ARG A 58 -11.42 6.31 -3.35
N MET A 59 -10.79 5.91 -4.46
CA MET A 59 -10.42 6.82 -5.55
C MET A 59 -11.66 7.49 -6.14
N GLN A 60 -12.70 6.71 -6.46
CA GLN A 60 -13.94 7.22 -7.03
C GLN A 60 -14.64 8.18 -6.06
N HIS A 61 -14.70 7.85 -4.77
CA HIS A 61 -15.29 8.73 -3.77
C HIS A 61 -14.50 10.03 -3.63
N MET A 62 -13.17 9.95 -3.53
CA MET A 62 -12.30 11.12 -3.46
C MET A 62 -12.49 12.04 -4.67
N LEU A 63 -12.56 11.48 -5.89
CA LEU A 63 -12.80 12.25 -7.11
C LEU A 63 -14.19 12.89 -7.18
N LYS A 64 -15.21 12.25 -6.60
CA LYS A 64 -16.59 12.75 -6.61
C LYS A 64 -16.89 13.77 -5.52
N THR A 65 -16.40 13.54 -4.30
CA THR A 65 -16.79 14.32 -3.11
C THR A 65 -15.66 15.21 -2.60
N GLY A 66 -14.43 15.03 -3.08
CA GLY A 66 -13.24 15.72 -2.57
C GLY A 66 -12.84 15.29 -1.17
N LYS A 67 -13.51 14.28 -0.57
CA LYS A 67 -13.27 13.82 0.79
C LYS A 67 -12.71 12.40 0.78
N PRO A 68 -11.82 12.05 1.71
CA PRO A 68 -11.30 10.69 1.81
C PRO A 68 -12.39 9.73 2.30
N LEU A 69 -12.57 8.61 1.59
CA LEU A 69 -13.36 7.47 2.07
C LEU A 69 -12.47 6.52 2.86
N ARG A 70 -12.91 6.08 4.04
CA ARG A 70 -12.25 5.02 4.82
C ARG A 70 -13.22 3.85 4.97
N ASN A 71 -12.91 2.72 4.32
CA ASN A 71 -13.68 1.46 4.26
C ASN A 71 -12.78 0.22 4.42
#